data_AF-A0A2W4KDF8-F1
#
_entry.id   AF-A0A2W4KDF8-F1
#
_cell.length_a   1.000
_cell.length_b   1.000
_cell.length_c   1.000
_cell.angle_alpha   90.00
_cell.angle_beta   90.00
_cell.angle_gamma   90.00
#
_symmetry.space_group_name_H-M   'P 1'
#
loop_
_entity.id
_entity.type
_entity.pdbx_description
1 polymer ?
#
loop_
_entity_poly.entity_id
_entity_poly.type
_entity_poly.pdbx_seq_one_letter_code
_entity_poly.pdbx_strand_id
1 'polypeptide(L)'
;MKRKALNRALKGMSIVEMLVVLAVTGVAIAGLTEISWLSFDWINKFSTKVDVNIAAKRALERVGNDLRIATCIGDSFEPPSDTTPTFPSSNNPLYSAGMPAGASTTYQIDDNTLIFQVPVFNNKGWPTSLPTSVDSNRRKNVDTIIYEVVQDPEQDASGQIRYLLKRTFFAGVHDSTQIPNVNPGQTLCPAQTILTGIVGPLDKNTGKPQIFQALDQLNPGGNPIPLSLLRTYSLPRINGIVMNIEIQRSQSASKNTSTASFRSEIMIRNRHYVE
;
A
#
# COMPACT_ATOMS: atom_id res chain seq x y z
N MET A 1 -7.21 -10.27 -77.91
CA MET A 1 -6.88 -10.72 -76.53
C MET A 1 -8.06 -10.71 -75.55
N LYS A 2 -9.07 -9.82 -75.68
CA LYS A 2 -10.21 -9.74 -74.72
C LYS A 2 -11.10 -11.00 -74.62
N ARG A 3 -11.29 -11.78 -75.69
CA ARG A 3 -12.13 -13.01 -75.67
C ARG A 3 -11.54 -14.19 -74.89
N LYS A 4 -10.20 -14.34 -74.82
CA LYS A 4 -9.56 -15.42 -74.05
C LYS A 4 -9.65 -15.18 -72.53
N ALA A 5 -9.66 -13.92 -72.10
CA ALA A 5 -9.89 -13.56 -70.70
C ALA A 5 -11.33 -13.84 -70.27
N LEU A 6 -12.31 -13.54 -71.14
CA LEU A 6 -13.74 -13.78 -70.88
C LEU A 6 -14.10 -15.27 -70.78
N ASN A 7 -13.50 -16.12 -71.63
CA ASN A 7 -13.72 -17.58 -71.57
C ASN A 7 -13.05 -18.26 -70.35
N ARG A 8 -12.04 -17.63 -69.74
CA ARG A 8 -11.50 -18.10 -68.45
C ARG A 8 -12.40 -17.71 -67.28
N ALA A 9 -13.16 -16.61 -67.39
CA ALA A 9 -14.11 -16.19 -66.37
C ALA A 9 -15.41 -17.02 -66.34
N LEU A 10 -15.72 -17.76 -67.41
CA LEU A 10 -16.94 -18.58 -67.55
C LEU A 10 -16.73 -20.09 -67.30
N LYS A 11 -15.48 -20.53 -67.05
CA LYS A 11 -15.25 -21.90 -66.57
C LYS A 11 -15.58 -21.92 -65.08
N GLY A 12 -16.71 -22.54 -64.74
CA GLY A 12 -17.09 -22.78 -63.34
C GLY A 12 -15.95 -23.45 -62.57
N MET A 13 -15.83 -23.07 -61.31
CA MET A 13 -14.81 -23.58 -60.39
C MET A 13 -14.96 -25.10 -60.24
N SER A 14 -13.85 -25.83 -60.39
CA SER A 14 -13.86 -27.28 -60.18
C SER A 14 -14.15 -27.59 -58.70
N ILE A 15 -14.83 -28.70 -58.41
CA ILE A 15 -15.07 -29.18 -57.04
C ILE A 15 -13.76 -29.28 -56.25
N VAL A 16 -12.67 -29.69 -56.91
CA VAL A 16 -11.33 -29.78 -56.30
C VAL A 16 -10.80 -28.40 -55.93
N GLU A 17 -10.96 -27.40 -56.81
CA GLU A 17 -10.56 -26.02 -56.51
C GLU A 17 -11.39 -25.47 -55.34
N MET A 18 -12.67 -25.79 -55.26
CA MET A 18 -13.55 -25.35 -54.16
C MET A 18 -13.13 -25.97 -52.83
N LEU A 19 -12.76 -27.25 -52.80
CA LEU A 19 -12.24 -27.92 -51.62
C LEU A 19 -10.91 -27.31 -51.14
N VAL A 20 -9.99 -26.99 -52.06
CA VAL A 20 -8.73 -26.34 -51.72
C VAL A 20 -8.95 -24.94 -51.15
N VAL A 21 -9.84 -24.14 -51.76
CA VAL A 21 -10.17 -22.81 -51.24
C VAL A 21 -10.83 -22.90 -49.87
N LEU A 22 -11.74 -23.84 -49.63
CA LEU A 22 -12.34 -24.08 -48.32
C LEU A 22 -11.28 -24.47 -47.28
N ALA A 23 -10.34 -25.35 -47.63
CA ALA A 23 -9.26 -25.75 -46.74
C ALA A 23 -8.34 -24.57 -46.38
N VAL A 24 -7.89 -23.79 -47.37
CA VAL A 24 -7.03 -22.62 -47.15
C VAL A 24 -7.75 -21.55 -46.33
N THR A 25 -9.03 -21.28 -46.64
CA THR A 25 -9.83 -20.30 -45.90
C THR A 25 -10.11 -20.78 -44.47
N GLY A 26 -10.36 -22.07 -44.27
CA GLY A 26 -10.54 -22.68 -42.96
C GLY A 26 -9.29 -22.54 -42.09
N VAL A 27 -8.10 -22.85 -42.63
CA VAL A 27 -6.82 -22.66 -41.94
C VAL A 27 -6.55 -21.18 -41.65
N ALA A 28 -6.85 -20.28 -42.59
CA ALA A 28 -6.67 -18.84 -42.39
C ALA A 28 -7.59 -18.30 -41.29
N ILE A 29 -8.86 -18.70 -41.27
CA ILE A 29 -9.81 -18.32 -40.22
C ILE A 29 -9.34 -18.88 -38.87
N ALA A 30 -8.95 -20.15 -38.80
CA ALA A 30 -8.43 -20.74 -37.56
C ALA A 30 -7.22 -19.96 -37.04
N GLY A 31 -6.24 -19.67 -37.90
CA GLY A 31 -5.05 -18.89 -37.53
C GLY A 31 -5.38 -17.47 -37.05
N LEU A 32 -6.29 -16.76 -37.72
CA LEU A 32 -6.74 -15.44 -37.28
C LEU A 32 -7.48 -15.49 -35.93
N THR A 33 -8.25 -16.57 -35.70
CA THR A 33 -8.99 -16.76 -34.46
C THR A 33 -8.01 -16.99 -33.30
N GLU A 34 -7.00 -17.85 -33.47
CA GLU A 34 -5.97 -18.10 -32.46
C GLU A 34 -5.15 -16.85 -32.14
N ILE A 35 -4.73 -16.09 -33.15
CA ILE A 35 -4.00 -14.83 -32.95
C ILE A 35 -4.86 -13.81 -32.18
N SER A 36 -6.17 -13.77 -32.46
CA SER A 36 -7.09 -12.90 -31.73
C SER A 36 -7.18 -13.31 -30.25
N TRP A 37 -7.34 -14.59 -29.97
CA TRP A 37 -7.37 -15.12 -28.59
C TRP A 37 -6.07 -14.83 -27.83
N LEU A 38 -4.92 -15.06 -28.46
CA LEU A 38 -3.62 -14.72 -27.88
C LEU A 38 -3.51 -13.22 -27.59
N SER A 39 -3.95 -12.37 -28.52
CA SER A 39 -3.93 -10.91 -28.33
C SER A 39 -4.80 -10.50 -27.13
N PHE A 40 -6.01 -11.06 -26.99
CA PHE A 40 -6.86 -10.80 -25.83
C PHE A 40 -6.24 -11.25 -24.51
N ASP A 41 -5.64 -12.44 -24.47
CA ASP A 41 -4.95 -12.95 -23.27
C ASP A 41 -3.78 -12.04 -22.86
N TRP A 42 -2.98 -11.59 -23.84
CA TRP A 42 -1.89 -10.65 -23.63
C TRP A 42 -2.36 -9.29 -23.10
N ILE A 43 -3.42 -8.74 -23.69
CA ILE A 43 -4.01 -7.47 -23.25
C ILE A 43 -4.50 -7.58 -21.80
N ASN A 44 -5.19 -8.67 -21.44
CA ASN A 44 -5.69 -8.88 -20.08
C ASN A 44 -4.54 -9.03 -19.07
N LYS A 45 -3.49 -9.78 -19.41
CA LYS A 45 -2.29 -9.92 -18.58
C LYS A 45 -1.58 -8.59 -18.39
N PHE A 46 -1.43 -7.80 -19.46
CA PHE A 46 -0.77 -6.51 -19.41
C PHE A 46 -1.58 -5.50 -18.59
N SER A 47 -2.89 -5.42 -18.82
CA SER A 47 -3.81 -4.56 -18.08
C SER A 47 -3.75 -4.85 -16.57
N THR A 48 -3.82 -6.12 -16.18
CA THR A 48 -3.75 -6.52 -14.76
C THR A 48 -2.42 -6.11 -14.12
N LYS A 49 -1.29 -6.29 -14.83
CA LYS A 49 0.02 -5.85 -14.34
C LYS A 49 0.10 -4.34 -14.17
N VAL A 50 -0.46 -3.56 -15.11
CA VAL A 50 -0.48 -2.10 -15.03
C VAL A 50 -1.32 -1.63 -13.84
N ASP A 51 -2.50 -2.22 -13.63
CA ASP A 51 -3.35 -1.87 -12.49
C ASP A 51 -2.67 -2.15 -11.15
N VAL A 52 -1.99 -3.29 -11.02
CA VAL A 52 -1.23 -3.65 -9.82
C VAL A 52 -0.08 -2.66 -9.59
N ASN A 53 0.66 -2.30 -10.65
CA ASN A 53 1.73 -1.29 -10.58
C ASN A 53 1.21 0.07 -10.12
N ILE A 54 0.08 0.53 -10.66
CA ILE A 54 -0.50 1.83 -10.30
C ILE A 54 -0.99 1.81 -8.84
N ALA A 55 -1.64 0.73 -8.41
CA ALA A 55 -2.11 0.60 -7.03
C ALA A 55 -0.95 0.59 -6.02
N ALA A 56 0.10 -0.20 -6.29
CA ALA A 56 1.31 -0.24 -5.49
C ALA A 56 1.97 1.14 -5.38
N LYS A 57 2.17 1.81 -6.53
CA LYS A 57 2.79 3.13 -6.60
C LYS A 57 2.00 4.16 -5.79
N ARG A 58 0.67 4.20 -5.90
CA ARG A 58 -0.18 5.12 -5.13
C ARG A 58 -0.08 4.87 -3.62
N ALA A 59 -0.03 3.60 -3.20
CA ALA A 59 0.14 3.26 -1.79
C ALA A 59 1.52 3.71 -1.27
N LEU A 60 2.59 3.44 -2.03
CA LEU A 60 3.96 3.85 -1.70
C LEU A 60 4.11 5.37 -1.65
N GLU A 61 3.56 6.10 -2.63
CA GLU A 61 3.57 7.56 -2.63
C GLU A 61 2.81 8.14 -1.44
N ARG A 62 1.70 7.53 -1.05
CA ARG A 62 0.92 7.97 0.11
C ARG A 62 1.67 7.75 1.42
N VAL A 63 2.19 6.54 1.65
CA VAL A 63 3.03 6.24 2.82
C VAL A 63 4.24 7.17 2.84
N GLY A 64 4.87 7.40 1.68
CA GLY A 64 6.05 8.24 1.58
C GLY A 64 5.80 9.72 1.84
N ASN A 65 4.66 10.24 1.40
CA ASN A 65 4.27 11.61 1.71
C ASN A 65 3.99 11.77 3.21
N ASP A 66 3.25 10.83 3.81
CA ASP A 66 2.96 10.84 5.26
C ASP A 66 4.27 10.71 6.08
N LEU A 67 5.22 9.86 5.66
CA LEU A 67 6.53 9.73 6.31
C LEU A 67 7.40 10.99 6.19
N ARG A 68 7.36 11.69 5.05
CA ARG A 68 8.17 12.90 4.83
C ARG A 68 7.74 14.07 5.72
N ILE A 69 6.46 14.13 6.09
CA ILE A 69 5.90 15.14 6.99
C ILE A 69 5.89 14.69 8.45
N ALA A 70 6.08 13.39 8.71
CA ALA A 70 6.15 12.86 10.06
C ALA A 70 7.33 13.44 10.82
N THR A 71 7.09 13.81 12.08
CA THR A 71 8.14 14.23 13.02
C THR A 71 8.82 13.06 13.70
N CYS A 72 8.09 11.96 13.89
CA CYS A 72 8.64 10.73 14.45
C CYS A 72 7.84 9.51 13.98
N ILE A 73 8.51 8.35 14.08
CA ILE A 73 7.90 7.04 13.95
C ILE A 73 7.63 6.54 15.37
N GLY A 74 6.42 6.07 15.64
CA GLY A 74 5.98 5.67 16.97
C GLY A 74 5.34 6.79 17.79
N ASP A 75 5.37 6.63 19.12
CA ASP A 75 4.76 7.57 20.06
C ASP A 75 5.79 8.58 20.60
N SER A 76 5.63 9.86 20.28
CA SER A 76 6.46 10.95 20.85
C SER A 76 6.12 11.30 22.30
N PHE A 77 4.99 10.84 22.82
CA PHE A 77 4.58 11.10 24.20
C PHE A 77 5.09 10.05 25.18
N GLU A 78 5.56 8.91 24.69
CA GLU A 78 6.19 7.89 25.52
C GLU A 78 7.62 8.34 25.87
N PRO A 79 8.01 8.35 27.16
CA PRO A 79 9.39 8.58 27.52
C PRO A 79 10.27 7.49 26.88
N PRO A 80 11.54 7.79 26.54
CA PRO A 80 12.45 6.80 25.98
C PRO A 80 12.56 5.62 26.96
N SER A 81 11.97 4.49 26.58
CA SER A 81 11.92 3.24 27.34
C SER A 81 12.52 2.13 26.48
N ASP A 82 13.03 1.08 27.13
CA ASP A 82 13.51 -0.13 26.44
C ASP A 82 12.35 -1.03 25.94
N THR A 83 11.11 -0.54 26.01
CA THR A 83 9.92 -1.27 25.57
C THR A 83 9.49 -0.80 24.19
N THR A 84 8.94 -1.71 23.39
CA THR A 84 8.40 -1.36 22.08
C THR A 84 7.41 -0.22 22.22
N PRO A 85 7.57 0.86 21.45
CA PRO A 85 6.63 1.96 21.44
C PRO A 85 5.25 1.42 21.04
N THR A 86 4.34 1.47 22.00
CA THR A 86 2.95 1.10 21.80
C THR A 86 2.16 2.33 21.36
N PHE A 87 1.18 2.14 20.49
CA PHE A 87 0.19 3.17 20.17
C PHE A 87 -0.41 3.72 21.47
N PRO A 88 -0.59 5.04 21.57
CA PRO A 88 -0.10 5.81 22.68
C PRO A 88 -0.53 5.30 24.05
N SER A 89 0.49 5.24 24.90
CA SER A 89 0.39 5.00 26.32
C SER A 89 -0.70 5.85 26.99
N SER A 90 -1.16 5.42 28.16
CA SER A 90 -2.02 6.20 29.08
C SER A 90 -1.52 7.63 29.38
N ASN A 91 -0.31 7.98 28.95
CA ASN A 91 0.32 9.29 29.13
C ASN A 91 0.04 10.28 27.99
N ASN A 92 -0.61 9.86 26.91
CA ASN A 92 -1.05 10.78 25.88
C ASN A 92 -2.31 11.53 26.36
N PRO A 93 -2.22 12.86 26.53
CA PRO A 93 -3.33 13.64 27.07
C PRO A 93 -4.59 13.59 26.19
N LEU A 94 -4.46 13.33 24.88
CA LEU A 94 -5.59 13.19 23.94
C LEU A 94 -6.43 11.94 24.18
N TYR A 95 -5.86 10.90 24.80
CA TYR A 95 -6.51 9.60 25.02
C TYR A 95 -6.74 9.33 26.52
N SER A 96 -6.51 10.33 27.37
CA SER A 96 -6.72 10.26 28.82
C SER A 96 -8.17 9.94 29.21
N ALA A 97 -9.13 10.36 28.38
CA ALA A 97 -10.57 10.08 28.55
C ALA A 97 -11.01 8.70 27.98
N GLY A 98 -10.10 7.96 27.34
CA GLY A 98 -10.37 6.69 26.68
C GLY A 98 -9.79 6.61 25.26
N MET A 99 -9.72 5.39 24.73
CA MET A 99 -9.21 5.13 23.39
C MET A 99 -10.20 5.59 22.31
N PRO A 100 -9.72 6.15 21.19
CA PRO A 100 -10.55 6.46 20.03
C PRO A 100 -11.32 5.24 19.54
N ALA A 101 -12.51 5.43 18.98
CA ALA A 101 -13.24 4.34 18.34
C ALA A 101 -12.43 3.76 17.15
N GLY A 102 -12.08 2.48 17.21
CA GLY A 102 -11.22 1.83 16.19
C GLY A 102 -9.71 1.96 16.45
N ALA A 103 -9.31 2.61 17.55
CA ALA A 103 -7.97 2.43 18.10
C ALA A 103 -7.90 1.10 18.86
N SER A 104 -6.77 0.40 18.75
CA SER A 104 -6.49 -0.80 19.52
C SER A 104 -5.31 -0.58 20.45
N THR A 105 -5.41 -1.08 21.68
CA THR A 105 -4.26 -1.17 22.61
C THR A 105 -3.18 -2.13 22.12
N THR A 106 -3.50 -2.94 21.10
CA THR A 106 -2.57 -3.88 20.46
C THR A 106 -1.76 -3.27 19.33
N TYR A 107 -1.98 -2.01 18.96
CA TYR A 107 -1.16 -1.36 17.95
C TYR A 107 0.25 -1.17 18.51
N GLN A 108 1.15 -2.05 18.09
CA GLN A 108 2.57 -1.99 18.39
C GLN A 108 3.31 -1.81 17.08
N ILE A 109 4.40 -1.04 17.09
CA ILE A 109 5.27 -0.99 15.91
C ILE A 109 5.85 -2.38 15.70
N ASP A 110 5.62 -2.92 14.52
CA ASP A 110 6.04 -4.26 14.11
C ASP A 110 6.19 -4.32 12.58
N ASP A 111 6.65 -5.44 12.05
CA ASP A 111 6.87 -5.61 10.60
C ASP A 111 5.59 -5.43 9.75
N ASN A 112 4.42 -5.51 10.40
CA ASN A 112 3.08 -5.36 9.83
C ASN A 112 2.38 -4.05 10.21
N THR A 113 2.92 -3.29 11.16
CA THR A 113 2.25 -2.11 11.71
C THR A 113 3.23 -0.97 11.87
N LEU A 114 2.91 0.13 11.20
CA LEU A 114 3.71 1.34 11.20
C LEU A 114 2.88 2.50 11.76
N ILE A 115 3.48 3.25 12.67
CA ILE A 115 2.83 4.37 13.36
C ILE A 115 3.64 5.62 13.06
N PHE A 116 2.97 6.66 12.59
CA PHE A 116 3.54 7.98 12.36
C PHE A 116 2.85 9.01 13.22
N GLN A 117 3.62 9.99 13.68
CA GLN A 117 3.07 11.22 14.23
C GLN A 117 3.48 12.39 13.36
N VAL A 118 2.46 13.12 12.89
CA VAL A 118 2.58 14.27 12.00
C VAL A 118 2.19 15.51 12.79
N PRO A 119 2.97 16.60 12.77
CA PRO A 119 2.61 17.81 13.49
C PRO A 119 1.34 18.45 12.92
N VAL A 120 0.45 18.90 13.80
CA VAL A 120 -0.72 19.68 13.41
C VAL A 120 -0.28 21.11 13.13
N PHE A 121 -0.49 21.57 11.90
CA PHE A 121 -0.14 22.92 11.49
C PHE A 121 -1.31 23.88 11.64
N ASN A 122 -1.03 25.12 12.07
CA ASN A 122 -2.01 26.20 12.04
C ASN A 122 -2.18 26.76 10.61
N ASN A 123 -3.10 27.72 10.46
CA ASN A 123 -3.41 28.38 9.18
C ASN A 123 -2.22 29.11 8.54
N LYS A 124 -1.15 29.33 9.32
CA LYS A 124 0.09 29.98 8.88
C LYS A 124 1.19 28.95 8.56
N GLY A 125 0.90 27.65 8.63
CA GLY A 125 1.84 26.57 8.34
C GLY A 125 2.81 26.26 9.48
N TRP A 126 2.57 26.73 10.70
CA TRP A 126 3.43 26.47 11.86
C TRP A 126 2.91 25.31 12.71
N PRO A 127 3.78 24.42 13.21
CA PRO A 127 3.38 23.39 14.17
C PRO A 127 2.72 23.99 15.40
N THR A 128 1.66 23.35 15.89
CA THR A 128 0.91 23.79 17.08
C THR A 128 1.32 22.99 18.32
N SER A 129 1.12 23.58 19.49
CA SER A 129 1.17 22.87 20.78
C SER A 129 -0.24 22.52 21.23
N LEU A 130 -0.38 21.48 22.05
CA LEU A 130 -1.64 21.18 22.69
C LEU A 130 -2.10 22.38 23.53
N PRO A 131 -3.41 22.68 23.55
CA PRO A 131 -3.93 23.74 24.39
C PRO A 131 -3.72 23.39 25.86
N THR A 132 -3.52 24.41 26.70
CA THR A 132 -3.28 24.24 28.14
C THR A 132 -4.45 23.59 28.89
N SER A 133 -5.65 23.57 28.30
CA SER A 133 -6.81 22.85 28.82
C SER A 133 -6.70 21.32 28.66
N VAL A 134 -5.90 20.85 27.71
CA VAL A 134 -5.69 19.42 27.42
C VAL A 134 -4.37 18.94 28.03
N ASP A 135 -3.32 19.75 27.98
CA ASP A 135 -2.02 19.43 28.58
C ASP A 135 -1.33 20.66 29.15
N SER A 136 -1.07 20.65 30.45
CA SER A 136 -0.36 21.72 31.16
C SER A 136 1.11 21.85 30.75
N ASN A 137 1.70 20.79 30.18
CA ASN A 137 3.10 20.78 29.75
C ASN A 137 3.31 21.36 28.34
N ARG A 138 2.24 21.79 27.65
CA ARG A 138 2.28 22.34 26.29
C ARG A 138 3.05 21.44 25.31
N ARG A 139 2.87 20.12 25.40
CA ARG A 139 3.51 19.18 24.45
C ARG A 139 3.04 19.45 23.02
N LYS A 140 3.80 18.94 22.05
CA LYS A 140 3.50 19.11 20.62
C LYS A 140 2.12 18.53 20.28
N ASN A 141 1.38 19.21 19.43
CA ASN A 141 0.11 18.71 18.91
C ASN A 141 0.38 17.92 17.63
N VAL A 142 -0.01 16.65 17.60
CA VAL A 142 0.28 15.73 16.50
C VAL A 142 -0.95 14.92 16.11
N ASP A 143 -1.09 14.70 14.80
CA ASP A 143 -1.95 13.69 14.22
C ASP A 143 -1.24 12.34 14.26
N THR A 144 -1.96 11.27 14.59
CA THR A 144 -1.42 9.92 14.57
C THR A 144 -1.98 9.14 13.39
N ILE A 145 -1.09 8.62 12.55
CA ILE A 145 -1.43 7.81 11.38
C ILE A 145 -0.93 6.40 11.61
N ILE A 146 -1.81 5.41 11.49
CA ILE A 146 -1.44 4.01 11.57
C ILE A 146 -1.60 3.37 10.20
N TYR A 147 -0.59 2.64 9.78
CA TYR A 147 -0.64 1.71 8.68
C TYR A 147 -0.58 0.30 9.22
N GLU A 148 -1.56 -0.53 8.90
CA GLU A 148 -1.67 -1.89 9.42
C GLU A 148 -1.92 -2.88 8.28
N VAL A 149 -1.13 -3.94 8.26
CA VAL A 149 -1.29 -5.06 7.35
C VAL A 149 -2.18 -6.11 8.01
N VAL A 150 -3.40 -6.25 7.50
CA VAL A 150 -4.39 -7.19 8.04
C VAL A 150 -4.67 -8.27 7.00
N GLN A 151 -5.03 -9.46 7.44
CA GLN A 151 -5.48 -10.51 6.53
C GLN A 151 -6.78 -10.08 5.83
N ASP A 152 -6.85 -10.32 4.53
CA ASP A 152 -8.05 -10.07 3.75
C ASP A 152 -9.13 -11.10 4.13
N PRO A 153 -10.32 -10.67 4.59
CA PRO A 153 -11.41 -11.60 4.88
C PRO A 153 -11.92 -12.31 3.61
N GLU A 154 -11.73 -11.70 2.43
CA GLU A 154 -12.08 -12.31 1.15
C GLU A 154 -10.92 -13.22 0.69
N GLN A 155 -11.00 -14.49 1.04
CA GLN A 155 -10.12 -15.50 0.46
C GLN A 155 -10.45 -15.66 -1.03
N ASP A 156 -9.41 -15.66 -1.87
CA ASP A 156 -9.57 -15.98 -3.28
C ASP A 156 -10.02 -17.45 -3.43
N ALA A 157 -10.67 -17.78 -4.54
CA ALA A 157 -11.13 -19.15 -4.83
C ALA A 157 -9.99 -20.20 -4.84
N SER A 158 -8.74 -19.73 -4.89
CA SER A 158 -7.50 -20.50 -4.80
C SER A 158 -7.08 -20.87 -3.36
N GLY A 159 -7.76 -20.37 -2.32
CA GLY A 159 -7.39 -20.58 -0.92
C GLY A 159 -6.10 -19.86 -0.50
N GLN A 160 -5.55 -19.02 -1.37
CA GLN A 160 -4.34 -18.27 -1.07
C GLN A 160 -4.66 -17.12 -0.10
N ILE A 161 -3.88 -17.04 0.98
CA ILE A 161 -4.00 -15.95 1.95
C ILE A 161 -3.50 -14.66 1.32
N ARG A 162 -4.35 -13.64 1.35
CA ARG A 162 -4.03 -12.28 0.93
C ARG A 162 -4.11 -11.35 2.11
N TYR A 163 -3.39 -10.24 2.00
CA TYR A 163 -3.37 -9.18 2.99
C TYR A 163 -3.78 -7.86 2.35
N LEU A 164 -4.31 -7.00 3.20
CA LEU A 164 -4.71 -5.65 2.86
C LEU A 164 -3.95 -4.67 3.76
N LEU A 165 -3.59 -3.53 3.19
CA LEU A 165 -2.99 -2.43 3.93
C LEU A 165 -4.10 -1.45 4.28
N LYS A 166 -4.36 -1.31 5.57
CA LYS A 166 -5.29 -0.34 6.14
C LYS A 166 -4.53 0.89 6.62
N ARG A 167 -5.16 2.04 6.48
CA ARG A 167 -4.70 3.31 7.04
C ARG A 167 -5.78 3.84 7.98
N THR A 168 -5.40 4.09 9.21
CA THR A 168 -6.25 4.72 10.23
C THR A 168 -5.66 6.07 10.61
N PHE A 169 -6.51 7.07 10.81
CA PHE A 169 -6.11 8.44 11.10
C PHE A 169 -6.81 8.94 12.35
N PHE A 170 -6.02 9.41 13.31
CA PHE A 170 -6.48 10.02 14.55
C PHE A 170 -5.97 11.45 14.58
N ALA A 171 -6.88 12.43 14.55
CA ALA A 171 -6.46 13.82 14.62
C ALA A 171 -6.01 14.22 16.01
N GLY A 172 -5.07 15.17 16.03
CA GLY A 172 -4.80 16.03 17.16
C GLY A 172 -5.88 17.10 17.35
N VAL A 173 -5.57 18.12 18.13
CA VAL A 173 -6.52 19.21 18.43
C VAL A 173 -6.46 20.25 17.32
N HIS A 174 -7.50 20.37 16.51
CA HIS A 174 -7.62 21.48 15.57
C HIS A 174 -8.36 22.65 16.21
N ASP A 175 -7.99 23.87 15.83
CA ASP A 175 -8.68 25.08 16.29
C ASP A 175 -10.16 25.03 15.85
N SER A 176 -11.08 25.25 16.79
CA SER A 176 -12.53 25.00 16.65
C SER A 176 -13.21 25.86 15.57
N THR A 177 -12.49 26.82 15.00
CA THR A 177 -12.94 27.70 13.93
C THR A 177 -12.83 27.06 12.53
N GLN A 178 -12.08 25.98 12.37
CA GLN A 178 -11.86 25.36 11.05
C GLN A 178 -12.63 24.06 10.80
N ILE A 179 -12.97 23.31 11.84
CA ILE A 179 -13.74 22.07 11.70
C ILE A 179 -14.75 21.97 12.86
N PRO A 180 -16.05 22.16 12.62
CA PRO A 180 -17.05 22.05 13.68
C PRO A 180 -17.10 20.60 14.18
N ASN A 181 -17.00 20.39 15.50
CA ASN A 181 -17.26 19.12 16.20
C ASN A 181 -16.26 17.95 16.03
N VAL A 182 -14.96 18.20 15.88
CA VAL A 182 -13.97 17.11 16.06
C VAL A 182 -13.51 17.13 17.51
N ASN A 183 -14.03 16.21 18.33
CA ASN A 183 -13.45 16.05 19.67
C ASN A 183 -12.02 15.51 19.52
N PRO A 184 -11.05 16.02 20.30
CA PRO A 184 -9.71 15.44 20.37
C PRO A 184 -9.79 13.92 20.56
N GLY A 185 -9.04 13.17 19.75
CA GLY A 185 -9.06 11.71 19.83
C GLY A 185 -10.30 11.02 19.25
N GLN A 186 -11.18 11.73 18.53
CA GLN A 186 -12.14 11.07 17.66
C GLN A 186 -11.48 10.62 16.36
N THR A 187 -11.80 9.40 15.96
CA THR A 187 -11.44 8.84 14.67
C THR A 187 -12.19 9.62 13.59
N LEU A 188 -11.49 10.55 12.93
CA LEU A 188 -12.05 11.35 11.82
C LEU A 188 -12.45 10.48 10.63
N CYS A 189 -11.83 9.31 10.46
CA CYS A 189 -12.11 8.38 9.38
C CYS A 189 -11.91 6.93 9.87
N PRO A 190 -12.89 6.03 9.69
CA PRO A 190 -12.68 4.61 9.95
C PRO A 190 -11.52 4.08 9.08
N ALA A 191 -10.90 2.97 9.50
CA ALA A 191 -9.77 2.37 8.80
C ALA A 191 -10.06 2.20 7.30
N GLN A 192 -9.27 2.87 6.46
CA GLN A 192 -9.42 2.85 5.00
C GLN A 192 -8.45 1.85 4.39
N THR A 193 -8.94 0.95 3.55
CA THR A 193 -8.07 0.07 2.76
C THR A 193 -7.42 0.87 1.64
N ILE A 194 -6.09 0.93 1.64
CA ILE A 194 -5.30 1.67 0.63
C ILE A 194 -4.63 0.74 -0.39
N LEU A 195 -4.45 -0.53 -0.05
CA LEU A 195 -3.86 -1.54 -0.93
C LEU A 195 -4.45 -2.91 -0.59
N THR A 196 -4.71 -3.72 -1.61
CA THR A 196 -5.23 -5.09 -1.49
C THR A 196 -4.38 -6.08 -2.28
N GLY A 197 -4.55 -7.37 -2.02
CA GLY A 197 -3.88 -8.43 -2.75
C GLY A 197 -2.40 -8.59 -2.40
N ILE A 198 -1.99 -8.14 -1.21
CA ILE A 198 -0.61 -8.32 -0.75
C ILE A 198 -0.41 -9.80 -0.43
N VAL A 199 0.68 -10.38 -0.91
CA VAL A 199 1.02 -11.80 -0.71
C VAL A 199 2.41 -12.00 -0.10
N GLY A 200 3.21 -10.94 0.02
CA GLY A 200 4.58 -11.04 0.53
C GLY A 200 5.31 -9.70 0.59
N PRO A 201 6.62 -9.71 0.89
CA PRO A 201 7.42 -10.90 1.22
C PRO A 201 6.99 -11.50 2.57
N LEU A 202 6.91 -12.83 2.67
CA LEU A 202 6.51 -13.52 3.91
C LEU A 202 7.74 -13.88 4.74
N ASP A 203 7.66 -13.65 6.05
CA ASP A 203 8.60 -14.21 7.00
C ASP A 203 8.49 -15.73 6.98
N LYS A 204 9.62 -16.42 6.86
CA LYS A 204 9.70 -17.88 6.87
C LYS A 204 9.23 -18.49 8.19
N ASN A 205 9.37 -17.75 9.30
CA ASN A 205 9.08 -18.27 10.63
C ASN A 205 7.63 -18.02 11.02
N THR A 206 7.11 -16.81 10.78
CA THR A 206 5.74 -16.44 11.18
C THR A 206 4.69 -16.64 10.08
N GLY A 207 5.12 -16.78 8.82
CA GLY A 207 4.22 -16.82 7.67
C GLY A 207 3.48 -15.51 7.42
N LYS A 208 3.84 -14.43 8.12
CA LYS A 208 3.23 -13.10 7.99
C LYS A 208 4.05 -12.21 7.05
N PRO A 209 3.43 -11.21 6.40
CA PRO A 209 4.14 -10.27 5.56
C PRO A 209 5.13 -9.41 6.35
N GLN A 210 6.39 -9.34 5.91
CA GLN A 210 7.40 -8.40 6.41
C GLN A 210 7.47 -7.18 5.49
N ILE A 211 6.49 -6.30 5.63
CA ILE A 211 6.34 -5.17 4.71
C ILE A 211 7.25 -4.03 5.09
N PHE A 212 7.30 -3.72 6.38
CA PHE A 212 7.99 -2.54 6.87
C PHE A 212 9.30 -2.91 7.55
N GLN A 213 10.35 -2.19 7.20
CA GLN A 213 11.68 -2.34 7.76
C GLN A 213 12.23 -0.95 8.07
N ALA A 214 13.05 -0.83 9.11
CA ALA A 214 13.71 0.41 9.49
C ALA A 214 15.09 0.56 8.84
N LEU A 215 15.44 1.81 8.55
CA LEU A 215 16.81 2.22 8.27
C LEU A 215 17.39 2.86 9.52
N ASP A 216 18.42 2.24 10.09
CA ASP A 216 19.13 2.73 11.27
C ASP A 216 20.19 3.77 10.88
N GLN A 217 20.29 4.87 11.62
CA GLN A 217 21.35 5.86 11.40
C GLN A 217 22.72 5.41 11.86
N LEU A 218 22.82 4.50 12.82
CA LEU A 218 24.11 3.98 13.26
C LEU A 218 24.69 3.01 12.23
N ASN A 219 23.86 2.53 11.29
CA ASN A 219 24.28 1.70 10.18
C ASN A 219 23.72 2.21 8.84
N PRO A 220 24.15 3.39 8.37
CA PRO A 220 23.61 4.04 7.18
C PRO A 220 23.93 3.29 5.87
N GLY A 221 24.83 2.30 5.90
CA GLY A 221 25.08 1.35 4.81
C GLY A 221 24.60 -0.08 5.10
N GLY A 222 23.88 -0.27 6.22
CA GLY A 222 23.39 -1.57 6.65
C GLY A 222 22.17 -2.04 5.89
N ASN A 223 21.92 -3.36 5.95
CA ASN A 223 20.66 -3.91 5.49
C ASN A 223 19.51 -3.36 6.36
N PRO A 224 18.33 -3.08 5.77
CA PRO A 224 17.16 -2.69 6.53
C PRO A 224 16.85 -3.71 7.63
N ILE A 225 16.53 -3.22 8.81
CA ILE A 225 16.28 -4.04 9.99
C ILE A 225 14.76 -4.21 10.12
N PRO A 226 14.23 -5.42 10.36
CA PRO A 226 12.83 -5.61 10.72
C PRO A 226 12.40 -4.67 11.85
N LEU A 227 11.23 -4.04 11.71
CA LEU A 227 10.65 -3.19 12.76
C LEU A 227 10.41 -3.97 14.05
N SER A 228 10.10 -5.27 13.92
CA SER A 228 9.95 -6.21 15.02
C SER A 228 11.16 -6.26 15.94
N LEU A 229 12.37 -5.98 15.42
CA LEU A 229 13.64 -5.97 16.16
C LEU A 229 13.99 -4.61 16.76
N LEU A 230 13.24 -3.55 16.44
CA LEU A 230 13.44 -2.23 17.05
C LEU A 230 13.08 -2.19 18.54
N ARG A 231 12.55 -3.28 19.12
CA ARG A 231 12.24 -3.37 20.57
C ARG A 231 13.44 -3.02 21.45
N THR A 232 14.65 -3.18 20.94
CA THR A 232 15.91 -2.93 21.66
C THR A 232 16.58 -1.60 21.30
N TYR A 233 15.97 -0.80 20.41
CA TYR A 233 16.57 0.44 19.90
C TYR A 233 15.74 1.65 20.33
N SER A 234 16.40 2.69 20.85
CA SER A 234 15.74 3.96 21.13
C SER A 234 15.19 4.54 19.82
N LEU A 235 13.87 4.72 19.73
CA LEU A 235 13.11 5.36 18.65
C LEU A 235 13.77 6.55 17.90
N PRO A 236 14.52 7.47 18.54
CA PRO A 236 15.21 8.56 17.82
C PRO A 236 16.25 8.12 16.78
N ARG A 237 16.53 6.81 16.64
CA ARG A 237 17.55 6.24 15.75
C ARG A 237 17.07 5.82 14.35
N ILE A 238 15.77 5.93 14.07
CA ILE A 238 15.22 5.54 12.75
C ILE A 238 15.37 6.71 11.76
N ASN A 239 16.02 6.47 10.62
CA ASN A 239 16.20 7.47 9.55
C ASN A 239 15.13 7.43 8.48
N GLY A 240 14.51 6.28 8.32
CA GLY A 240 13.67 5.97 7.19
C GLY A 240 13.03 4.60 7.34
N ILE A 241 12.07 4.35 6.48
CA ILE A 241 11.38 3.08 6.36
C ILE A 241 11.60 2.53 4.97
N VAL A 242 11.96 1.26 4.89
CA VAL A 242 11.86 0.48 3.66
C VAL A 242 10.52 -0.24 3.67
N MET A 243 9.81 -0.13 2.56
CA MET A 243 8.55 -0.80 2.33
C MET A 243 8.71 -1.79 1.17
N ASN A 244 8.61 -3.08 1.48
CA ASN A 244 8.67 -4.17 0.53
C ASN A 244 7.28 -4.80 0.40
N ILE A 245 6.74 -4.87 -0.81
CA ILE A 245 5.40 -5.40 -1.04
C ILE A 245 5.41 -6.28 -2.28
N GLU A 246 4.87 -7.48 -2.15
CA GLU A 246 4.51 -8.35 -3.25
C GLU A 246 3.00 -8.39 -3.36
N ILE A 247 2.48 -8.07 -4.54
CA ILE A 247 1.04 -7.96 -4.78
C ILE A 247 0.66 -8.94 -5.87
N GLN A 248 -0.41 -9.67 -5.64
CA GLN A 248 -1.02 -10.58 -6.59
C GLN A 248 -2.48 -10.21 -6.78
N ARG A 249 -2.90 -10.08 -8.05
CA ARG A 249 -4.29 -9.88 -8.41
C ARG A 249 -4.74 -10.98 -9.35
N SER A 250 -5.83 -11.65 -9.00
CA SER A 250 -6.60 -12.52 -9.90
C SER A 250 -7.71 -11.70 -10.54
N GLN A 251 -7.93 -11.82 -11.84
CA GLN A 251 -9.16 -11.36 -12.48
C GLN A 251 -10.13 -12.52 -12.53
N SER A 252 -11.36 -12.35 -12.04
CA SER A 252 -12.37 -13.41 -11.92
C SER A 252 -12.71 -14.11 -13.25
N ALA A 253 -12.44 -13.46 -14.39
CA ALA A 253 -12.68 -14.02 -15.72
C ALA A 253 -11.52 -14.86 -16.28
N SER A 254 -10.37 -14.90 -15.60
CA SER A 254 -9.15 -15.53 -16.09
C SER A 254 -8.47 -16.34 -14.97
N LYS A 255 -8.11 -17.60 -15.23
CA LYS A 255 -7.25 -18.39 -14.33
C LYS A 255 -5.82 -17.82 -14.23
N ASN A 256 -5.51 -16.75 -14.95
CA ASN A 256 -4.19 -16.13 -14.90
C ASN A 256 -4.07 -15.25 -13.66
N THR A 257 -3.13 -15.61 -12.80
CA THR A 257 -2.66 -14.76 -11.70
C THR A 257 -1.45 -13.96 -12.17
N SER A 258 -1.45 -12.65 -11.91
CA SER A 258 -0.26 -11.83 -12.08
C SER A 258 0.24 -11.38 -10.73
N THR A 259 1.51 -11.67 -10.45
CA THR A 259 2.24 -11.19 -9.27
C THR A 259 3.23 -10.12 -9.71
N ALA A 260 3.30 -9.03 -8.95
CA ALA A 260 4.29 -7.97 -9.11
C ALA A 260 4.91 -7.67 -7.74
N SER A 261 6.23 -7.52 -7.72
CA SER A 261 7.00 -7.20 -6.52
C SER A 261 7.51 -5.76 -6.60
N PHE A 262 7.38 -5.03 -5.49
CA PHE A 262 7.75 -3.64 -5.34
C PHE A 262 8.59 -3.47 -4.08
N ARG A 263 9.67 -2.72 -4.23
CA ARG A 263 10.51 -2.27 -3.11
C ARG A 263 10.67 -0.77 -3.22
N SER A 264 10.43 -0.08 -2.11
CA SER A 264 10.61 1.36 -2.00
C SER A 264 11.32 1.68 -0.71
N GLU A 265 12.38 2.48 -0.80
CA GLU A 265 13.11 2.99 0.36
C GLU A 265 12.75 4.46 0.54
N ILE A 266 12.24 4.81 1.71
CA ILE A 266 11.70 6.14 1.97
C ILE A 266 12.39 6.70 3.22
N MET A 267 13.13 7.78 3.03
CA MET A 267 13.82 8.48 4.12
C MET A 267 12.93 9.56 4.73
N ILE A 268 13.03 9.77 6.04
CA ILE A 268 12.38 10.87 6.75
C ILE A 268 13.11 12.17 6.37
N ARG A 269 12.37 13.17 5.89
CA ARG A 269 12.96 14.43 5.39
C ARG A 269 13.36 15.37 6.51
N ASN A 270 12.69 15.29 7.66
CA ASN A 270 12.80 16.27 8.73
C ASN A 270 13.29 15.62 10.02
N ARG A 271 14.62 15.52 10.14
CA ARG A 271 15.23 15.13 11.39
C ARG A 271 15.58 16.39 12.19
N HIS A 272 14.64 16.85 13.01
CA HIS A 272 14.95 17.82 14.06
C HIS A 272 15.76 17.14 15.18
N TYR A 273 16.98 16.72 14.89
CA TYR A 273 18.00 16.39 15.87
C TYR A 273 19.37 16.73 15.27
N VAL A 274 19.63 18.03 15.19
CA VAL A 274 20.97 18.57 15.35
C VAL A 274 20.88 19.36 16.65
N GLU A 275 21.10 18.66 17.76
CA GLU A 275 21.65 19.25 18.98
C GLU A 275 23.07 18.73 19.13
#